data_AF-A0A7S0V7H3-F1
#
_entry.id   AF-A0A7S0V7H3-F1
#
_cell.length_a   1.000
_cell.length_b   1.000
_cell.length_c   1.000
_cell.angle_alpha   90.00
_cell.angle_beta   90.00
_cell.angle_gamma   90.00
#
_symmetry.space_group_name_H-M   'P 1'
#
loop_
_entity.id
_entity.type
_entity.pdbx_description
1 polymer ?
#
loop_
_entity_poly.entity_id
_entity_poly.type
_entity_poly.pdbx_seq_one_letter_code
_entity_poly.pdbx_strand_id
1 'polypeptide(L)'
;MWMLRLLPGMGPETKAPAQKDLTGKTVIKLKPSAALPPSNVNAKSIVANFKEDLYAFHKCCGGRVDLIHALFCQIAEHNGKPPLPPQTMAALLELTMEEMKEVPCIVSDVSLVKAFEKMVKPDDTGANFESKVMVVVRQTTARSNHASVEVEKLRGRFAELHAACAGSAQSLFGFFIDLLPEEHRGQYTLPMWNVMVMKCPQQTTSIPLEHFVSCFRDSMDTTDTAETISPVLDRHIALCRDPEAASAAAERLRRSQQPPQVSDRAKEVVGRRAGEVA
;
A
#
# COMPACT_ATOMS: atom_id res chain seq x y z
N MET A 1 8.00 11.45 -3.61
CA MET A 1 8.01 10.14 -4.26
C MET A 1 7.01 9.22 -3.55
N TRP A 2 5.91 8.88 -4.21
CA TRP A 2 4.79 8.04 -3.77
C TRP A 2 5.14 6.75 -3.04
N MET A 3 6.24 6.10 -3.41
CA MET A 3 6.58 4.76 -2.94
C MET A 3 6.82 4.68 -1.43
N LEU A 4 7.10 5.82 -0.77
CA LEU A 4 7.21 5.91 0.70
C LEU A 4 5.85 5.85 1.41
N ARG A 5 4.74 6.13 0.72
CA ARG A 5 3.38 6.17 1.28
C ARG A 5 2.62 4.84 1.16
N LEU A 6 3.17 3.87 0.43
CA LEU A 6 2.64 2.49 0.40
C LEU A 6 2.99 1.70 1.67
N LEU A 7 3.75 2.32 2.58
CA LEU A 7 4.19 1.71 3.82
C LEU A 7 3.38 2.23 5.02
N PRO A 8 2.82 1.33 5.85
CA PRO A 8 2.28 1.71 7.14
C PRO A 8 3.34 2.44 7.98
N GLY A 9 3.08 3.69 8.38
CA GLY A 9 3.85 4.40 9.41
C GLY A 9 5.01 5.29 8.95
N MET A 10 5.18 5.57 7.65
CA MET A 10 6.28 6.43 7.14
C MET A 10 5.82 7.79 6.56
N GLY A 11 4.73 8.35 7.09
CA GLY A 11 4.44 9.77 6.93
C GLY A 11 5.33 10.64 7.85
N PRO A 12 5.52 11.93 7.57
CA PRO A 12 6.37 12.82 8.38
C PRO A 12 5.88 13.08 9.82
N GLU A 13 4.80 12.45 10.29
CA GLU A 13 4.16 12.76 11.59
C GLU A 13 4.08 11.59 12.58
N THR A 14 4.69 10.43 12.33
CA THR A 14 4.61 9.29 13.26
C THR A 14 5.51 9.49 14.48
N LYS A 15 4.97 10.11 15.54
CA LYS A 15 5.58 10.10 16.88
C LYS A 15 5.74 8.67 17.39
N ALA A 16 6.90 8.36 17.95
CA ALA A 16 7.21 7.06 18.55
C ALA A 16 6.17 6.65 19.60
N PRO A 17 5.77 5.37 19.67
CA PRO A 17 4.83 4.90 20.67
C PRO A 17 5.46 5.00 22.06
N ALA A 18 4.86 5.81 22.92
CA ALA A 18 5.22 5.87 24.33
C ALA A 18 5.01 4.49 24.98
N GLN A 19 6.06 3.94 25.59
CA GLN A 19 5.99 2.75 26.44
C GLN A 19 4.98 3.03 27.57
N LYS A 20 3.88 2.30 27.59
CA LYS A 20 2.99 2.23 28.75
C LYS A 20 3.28 0.97 29.53
N ASP A 21 3.66 1.19 30.78
CA ASP A 21 3.80 0.20 31.84
C ASP A 21 2.54 -0.68 31.95
N LEU A 22 2.72 -2.00 31.84
CA LEU A 22 1.65 -2.99 31.97
C LEU A 22 1.70 -3.62 33.35
N THR A 23 1.21 -2.91 34.37
CA THR A 23 0.92 -3.49 35.69
C THR A 23 -0.53 -3.19 36.09
N GLY A 24 -1.38 -4.21 36.03
CA GLY A 24 -2.73 -4.19 36.59
C GLY A 24 -3.79 -4.82 35.68
N LYS A 25 -4.01 -6.14 35.81
CA LYS A 25 -5.17 -6.82 35.19
C LYS A 25 -6.44 -6.44 35.95
N THR A 26 -7.15 -5.42 35.48
CA THR A 26 -8.56 -5.20 35.85
C THR A 26 -9.46 -5.98 34.89
N VAL A 27 -10.15 -7.00 35.41
CA VAL A 27 -11.16 -7.75 34.68
C VAL A 27 -12.37 -6.84 34.43
N ILE A 28 -12.54 -6.38 33.19
CA ILE A 28 -13.73 -5.62 32.77
C ILE A 28 -14.89 -6.61 32.63
N LYS A 29 -15.82 -6.61 33.60
CA LYS A 29 -17.13 -7.24 33.43
C LYS A 29 -17.96 -6.37 32.48
N LEU A 30 -18.15 -6.83 31.24
CA LEU A 30 -19.05 -6.20 30.27
C LEU A 30 -20.50 -6.36 30.76
N LYS A 31 -21.17 -5.24 31.06
CA LYS A 31 -22.63 -5.20 31.18
C LYS A 31 -23.25 -5.17 29.77
N PRO A 32 -24.31 -5.94 29.49
CA PRO A 32 -25.01 -5.86 28.22
C PRO A 32 -25.96 -4.67 28.25
N SER A 33 -25.51 -3.52 27.77
CA SER A 33 -26.39 -2.48 27.23
C SER A 33 -25.55 -1.51 26.41
N ALA A 34 -25.71 -1.56 25.09
CA ALA A 34 -25.40 -0.43 24.24
C ALA A 34 -26.50 -0.41 23.17
N ALA A 35 -27.50 0.46 23.38
CA ALA A 35 -28.23 1.01 22.26
C ALA A 35 -27.20 1.45 21.22
N LEU A 36 -27.43 1.10 19.95
CA LEU A 36 -26.61 1.58 18.84
C LEU A 36 -26.41 3.10 19.02
N PRO A 37 -25.18 3.63 18.85
CA PRO A 37 -24.96 5.07 18.97
C PRO A 37 -25.98 5.79 18.07
N PRO A 38 -26.57 6.91 18.54
CA PRO A 38 -27.65 7.58 17.84
C PRO A 38 -27.23 7.88 16.40
N SER A 39 -27.98 7.42 15.40
CA SER A 39 -27.66 7.72 14.02
C SER A 39 -27.90 9.21 13.75
N ASN A 40 -27.00 9.83 12.97
CA ASN A 40 -27.26 11.18 12.50
C ASN A 40 -28.47 11.15 11.56
N VAL A 41 -29.58 11.78 11.96
CA VAL A 41 -30.81 11.83 11.17
C VAL A 41 -30.62 12.50 9.80
N ASN A 42 -29.58 13.33 9.68
CA ASN A 42 -29.22 14.04 8.46
C ASN A 42 -28.16 13.31 7.61
N ALA A 43 -27.70 12.11 8.01
CA ALA A 43 -26.62 11.39 7.32
C ALA A 43 -26.87 11.24 5.81
N LYS A 44 -28.09 10.83 5.43
CA LYS A 44 -28.50 10.71 4.02
C LYS A 44 -28.41 12.03 3.27
N SER A 45 -28.89 13.12 3.88
CA SER A 45 -28.85 14.45 3.27
C SER A 45 -27.42 14.98 3.14
N ILE A 46 -26.56 14.72 4.13
CA ILE A 46 -25.16 15.14 4.10
C ILE A 46 -24.43 14.42 2.96
N VAL A 47 -24.56 13.09 2.87
CA VAL A 47 -23.90 12.29 1.83
C VAL A 47 -24.46 12.58 0.45
N ALA A 48 -25.77 12.86 0.32
CA ALA A 48 -26.39 13.21 -0.96
C ALA A 48 -25.73 14.42 -1.63
N ASN A 49 -25.21 15.38 -0.86
CA ASN A 49 -24.50 16.55 -1.39
C ASN A 49 -23.17 16.19 -2.09
N PHE A 50 -22.63 15.01 -1.82
CA PHE A 50 -21.33 14.54 -2.32
C PHE A 50 -21.46 13.31 -3.22
N LYS A 51 -22.67 12.98 -3.66
CA LYS A 51 -22.97 11.76 -4.41
C LYS A 51 -22.13 11.65 -5.69
N GLU A 52 -21.95 12.75 -6.41
CA GLU A 52 -21.14 12.79 -7.64
C GLU A 52 -19.66 12.48 -7.38
N ASP A 53 -19.08 12.98 -6.28
CA ASP A 53 -17.70 12.66 -5.88
C ASP A 53 -17.53 11.16 -5.59
N LEU A 54 -18.52 10.56 -4.92
CA LEU A 54 -18.53 9.13 -4.60
C LEU A 54 -18.68 8.26 -5.86
N TYR A 55 -19.50 8.69 -6.81
CA TYR A 55 -19.66 8.02 -8.11
C TYR A 55 -18.41 8.16 -8.98
N ALA A 56 -17.78 9.32 -8.99
CA ALA A 56 -16.50 9.51 -9.66
C ALA A 56 -15.44 8.57 -9.08
N PHE A 57 -15.34 8.48 -7.75
CA PHE A 57 -14.44 7.54 -7.09
C PHE A 57 -14.74 6.08 -7.45
N HIS A 58 -16.01 5.66 -7.33
CA HIS A 58 -16.45 4.29 -7.64
C HIS A 58 -16.08 3.88 -9.07
N LYS A 59 -16.35 4.78 -10.03
CA LYS A 59 -16.00 4.58 -11.44
C LYS A 59 -14.49 4.45 -11.63
N CYS A 60 -13.68 5.25 -10.95
CA CYS A 60 -12.22 5.19 -11.05
C CYS A 60 -11.65 3.88 -10.51
N CYS A 61 -12.16 3.40 -9.37
CA CYS A 61 -11.67 2.16 -8.76
C CYS A 61 -12.33 0.90 -9.33
N GLY A 62 -13.35 1.05 -10.18
CA GLY A 62 -14.16 -0.05 -10.73
C GLY A 62 -14.97 -0.78 -9.67
N GLY A 63 -15.25 -0.13 -8.53
CA GLY A 63 -15.92 -0.75 -7.38
C GLY A 63 -15.10 -1.81 -6.63
N ARG A 64 -13.81 -1.97 -6.90
CA ARG A 64 -12.98 -3.00 -6.26
C ARG A 64 -12.88 -2.81 -4.74
N VAL A 65 -13.18 -3.86 -3.98
CA VAL A 65 -13.16 -3.83 -2.50
C VAL A 65 -11.80 -3.44 -1.94
N ASP A 66 -10.70 -3.90 -2.52
CA ASP A 66 -9.35 -3.63 -1.99
C ASP A 66 -8.99 -2.13 -2.10
N LEU A 67 -9.36 -1.48 -3.20
CA LEU A 67 -9.19 -0.03 -3.37
C LEU A 67 -10.13 0.79 -2.50
N ILE A 68 -11.39 0.35 -2.36
CA ILE A 68 -12.35 0.98 -1.44
C ILE A 68 -11.82 0.85 -0.01
N HIS A 69 -11.35 -0.33 0.40
CA HIS A 69 -10.78 -0.55 1.73
C HIS A 69 -9.57 0.37 1.99
N ALA A 70 -8.66 0.48 1.02
CA ALA A 70 -7.53 1.40 1.10
C ALA A 70 -7.97 2.86 1.31
N LEU A 71 -8.99 3.33 0.58
CA LEU A 71 -9.56 4.67 0.79
C LEU A 71 -10.09 4.86 2.22
N PHE A 72 -10.85 3.90 2.74
CA PHE A 72 -11.38 3.99 4.10
C PHE A 72 -10.29 3.96 5.18
N CYS A 73 -9.21 3.21 4.95
CA CYS A 73 -8.01 3.27 5.80
C CYS A 73 -7.34 4.65 5.72
N GLN A 74 -7.21 5.25 4.53
CA GLN A 74 -6.69 6.61 4.36
C GLN A 74 -7.57 7.65 5.08
N ILE A 75 -8.89 7.51 5.02
CA ILE A 75 -9.81 8.36 5.78
C ILE A 75 -9.60 8.18 7.29
N ALA A 76 -9.45 6.94 7.77
CA ALA A 76 -9.20 6.67 9.19
C ALA A 76 -7.89 7.33 9.65
N GLU A 77 -6.80 7.13 8.92
CA GLU A 77 -5.49 7.71 9.20
C GLU A 77 -5.52 9.24 9.17
N HIS A 78 -6.18 9.84 8.16
CA HIS A 78 -6.37 11.30 8.08
C HIS A 78 -7.07 11.87 9.32
N ASN A 79 -7.92 11.08 9.96
CA ASN A 79 -8.63 11.43 11.18
C ASN A 79 -7.94 10.91 12.47
N GLY A 80 -6.67 10.51 12.40
CA GLY A 80 -5.88 10.04 13.54
C GLY A 80 -6.33 8.70 14.12
N LYS A 81 -7.01 7.87 13.32
CA LYS A 81 -7.50 6.54 13.71
C LYS A 81 -6.67 5.43 13.04
N PRO A 82 -6.59 4.24 13.66
CA PRO A 82 -5.94 3.10 13.04
C PRO A 82 -6.68 2.62 11.77
N PRO A 83 -5.99 1.95 10.84
CA PRO A 83 -6.61 1.31 9.67
C PRO A 83 -7.74 0.36 10.06
N LEU A 84 -8.75 0.29 9.20
CA LEU A 84 -9.91 -0.57 9.42
C LEU A 84 -9.55 -2.05 9.14
N PRO A 85 -9.92 -3.00 10.00
CA PRO A 85 -9.78 -4.42 9.69
C PRO A 85 -10.64 -4.83 8.49
N PRO A 86 -10.19 -5.79 7.65
CA PRO A 86 -10.96 -6.27 6.49
C PRO A 86 -12.38 -6.74 6.84
N GLN A 87 -12.58 -7.37 8.00
CA GLN A 87 -13.89 -7.85 8.44
C GLN A 87 -14.87 -6.70 8.69
N THR A 88 -14.37 -5.57 9.20
CA THR A 88 -15.18 -4.36 9.41
C THR A 88 -15.59 -3.75 8.06
N MET A 89 -14.72 -3.82 7.06
CA MET A 89 -15.03 -3.32 5.72
C MET A 89 -16.17 -4.12 5.06
N ALA A 90 -16.11 -5.44 5.13
CA ALA A 90 -17.18 -6.30 4.59
C ALA A 90 -18.55 -5.99 5.22
N ALA A 91 -18.59 -5.81 6.54
CA ALA A 91 -19.82 -5.44 7.25
C ALA A 91 -20.33 -4.04 6.88
N LEU A 92 -19.41 -3.08 6.68
CA LEU A 92 -19.76 -1.71 6.33
C LEU A 92 -20.40 -1.63 4.93
N LEU A 93 -19.81 -2.35 3.98
CA LEU A 93 -20.24 -2.46 2.58
C LEU A 93 -21.42 -3.43 2.36
N GLU A 94 -21.89 -4.11 3.43
CA GLU A 94 -22.98 -5.09 3.38
C GLU A 94 -22.69 -6.29 2.44
N LEU A 95 -21.42 -6.70 2.36
CA LEU A 95 -21.01 -7.80 1.50
C LEU A 95 -21.37 -9.17 2.10
N THR A 96 -21.88 -10.04 1.25
CA THR A 96 -22.15 -11.45 1.55
C THR A 96 -20.87 -12.30 1.46
N MET A 97 -20.91 -13.49 2.05
CA MET A 97 -19.78 -14.44 2.00
C MET A 97 -19.53 -14.94 0.56
N GLU A 98 -20.57 -14.97 -0.26
CA GLU A 98 -20.57 -15.36 -1.65
C GLU A 98 -19.86 -14.30 -2.50
N GLU A 99 -20.20 -13.03 -2.35
CA GLU A 99 -19.55 -11.91 -3.04
C GLU A 99 -18.07 -11.80 -2.67
N MET A 100 -17.70 -12.07 -1.41
CA MET A 100 -16.31 -12.05 -0.97
C MET A 100 -15.45 -13.19 -1.54
N LYS A 101 -16.04 -14.21 -2.17
CA LYS A 101 -15.29 -15.28 -2.86
C LYS A 101 -14.91 -14.89 -4.29
N GLU A 102 -15.54 -13.87 -4.86
CA GLU A 102 -15.20 -13.39 -6.20
C GLU A 102 -13.88 -12.60 -6.19
N VAL A 103 -13.07 -12.80 -7.24
CA VAL A 103 -11.79 -12.12 -7.40
C VAL A 103 -11.73 -11.49 -8.80
N PRO A 104 -11.78 -10.15 -8.92
CA PRO A 104 -11.93 -9.18 -7.83
C PRO A 104 -13.36 -9.13 -7.27
N CYS A 105 -13.49 -8.86 -5.97
CA CYS A 105 -14.78 -8.56 -5.35
C CYS A 105 -15.19 -7.12 -5.70
N ILE A 106 -16.36 -6.95 -6.32
CA ILE A 106 -16.87 -5.67 -6.82
C ILE A 106 -18.08 -5.23 -5.99
N VAL A 107 -18.03 -4.01 -5.47
CA VAL A 107 -19.09 -3.40 -4.67
C VAL A 107 -19.96 -2.51 -5.56
N SER A 108 -21.27 -2.50 -5.34
CA SER A 108 -22.17 -1.56 -6.03
C SER A 108 -21.97 -0.12 -5.55
N ASP A 109 -22.29 0.85 -6.41
CA ASP A 109 -22.29 2.27 -6.06
C ASP A 109 -23.27 2.58 -4.91
N VAL A 110 -24.41 1.90 -4.88
CA VAL A 110 -25.42 2.00 -3.81
C VAL A 110 -24.85 1.54 -2.46
N SER A 111 -24.16 0.38 -2.43
CA SER A 111 -23.52 -0.13 -1.21
C SER A 111 -22.41 0.80 -0.73
N LEU A 112 -21.64 1.39 -1.65
CA LEU A 112 -20.64 2.39 -1.31
C LEU A 112 -21.27 3.63 -0.66
N VAL A 113 -22.31 4.22 -1.27
CA VAL A 113 -23.00 5.40 -0.71
C VAL A 113 -23.54 5.11 0.69
N LYS A 114 -24.19 3.94 0.90
CA LYS A 114 -24.64 3.52 2.23
C LYS A 114 -23.51 3.39 3.24
N ALA A 115 -22.33 2.90 2.82
CA ALA A 115 -21.17 2.82 3.70
C ALA A 115 -20.72 4.22 4.17
N PHE A 116 -20.73 5.22 3.29
CA PHE A 116 -20.47 6.62 3.67
C PHE A 116 -21.54 7.20 4.59
N GLU A 117 -22.83 6.85 4.40
CA GLU A 117 -23.90 7.25 5.33
C GLU A 117 -23.65 6.72 6.76
N LYS A 118 -23.15 5.49 6.88
CA LYS A 118 -22.78 4.87 8.17
C LYS A 118 -21.56 5.52 8.84
N MET A 119 -20.75 6.28 8.09
CA MET A 119 -19.59 6.99 8.65
C MET A 119 -19.95 8.33 9.30
N VAL A 120 -21.10 8.92 8.95
CA VAL A 120 -21.51 10.21 9.46
C VAL A 120 -21.79 10.11 10.95
N LYS A 121 -21.02 10.84 11.77
CA LYS A 121 -21.21 10.86 13.22
C LYS A 121 -22.44 11.69 13.61
N PRO A 122 -23.00 11.49 14.81
CA PRO A 122 -24.21 12.21 15.25
C PRO A 122 -24.05 13.74 15.22
N ASP A 123 -22.83 14.22 15.43
CA ASP A 123 -22.42 15.63 15.51
C ASP A 123 -21.82 16.18 14.21
N ASP A 124 -21.69 15.36 13.16
CA ASP A 124 -21.13 15.83 11.89
C ASP A 124 -22.13 16.73 11.15
N THR A 125 -21.61 17.87 10.67
CA THR A 125 -22.24 18.76 9.70
C THR A 125 -21.72 18.44 8.30
N GLY A 126 -22.35 18.98 7.25
CA GLY A 126 -21.86 18.83 5.87
C GLY A 126 -20.41 19.28 5.70
N ALA A 127 -20.03 20.41 6.30
CA ALA A 127 -18.66 20.94 6.24
C ALA A 127 -17.65 20.06 6.99
N ASN A 128 -18.02 19.54 8.17
CA ASN A 128 -17.16 18.63 8.94
C ASN A 128 -16.95 17.30 8.19
N PHE A 129 -18.00 16.79 7.57
CA PHE A 129 -17.91 15.58 6.76
C PHE A 129 -17.03 15.80 5.53
N GLU A 130 -17.19 16.94 4.86
CA GLU A 130 -16.37 17.31 3.71
C GLU A 130 -14.88 17.34 4.08
N SER A 131 -14.51 18.06 5.15
CA SER A 131 -13.11 18.21 5.56
C SER A 131 -12.48 16.90 6.02
N LYS A 132 -13.23 16.05 6.72
CA LYS A 132 -12.72 14.79 7.30
C LYS A 132 -12.70 13.63 6.31
N VAL A 133 -13.63 13.62 5.35
CA VAL A 133 -13.91 12.46 4.51
C VAL A 133 -13.74 12.82 3.04
N MET A 134 -14.51 13.79 2.54
CA MET A 134 -14.57 14.05 1.09
C MET A 134 -13.29 14.63 0.51
N VAL A 135 -12.50 15.38 1.30
CA VAL A 135 -11.14 15.79 0.89
C VAL A 135 -10.29 14.59 0.50
N VAL A 136 -10.32 13.51 1.30
CA VAL A 136 -9.54 12.28 1.04
C VAL A 136 -10.09 11.53 -0.18
N VAL A 137 -11.42 11.49 -0.34
CA VAL A 137 -12.08 10.92 -1.53
C VAL A 137 -11.61 11.62 -2.79
N ARG A 138 -11.72 12.96 -2.86
CA ARG A 138 -11.33 13.75 -4.03
C ARG A 138 -9.84 13.62 -4.35
N GLN A 139 -8.98 13.65 -3.32
CA GLN A 139 -7.55 13.42 -3.49
C GLN A 139 -7.25 12.04 -4.06
N THR A 140 -7.93 11.01 -3.57
CA THR A 140 -7.76 9.63 -4.05
C THR A 140 -8.26 9.47 -5.49
N THR A 141 -9.40 10.06 -5.82
CA THR A 141 -9.95 10.08 -7.19
C THR A 141 -9.01 10.79 -8.15
N ALA A 142 -8.51 11.98 -7.78
CA ALA A 142 -7.53 12.72 -8.59
C ALA A 142 -6.24 11.91 -8.81
N ARG A 143 -5.73 11.27 -7.76
CA ARG A 143 -4.58 10.36 -7.83
C ARG A 143 -4.83 9.21 -8.80
N SER A 144 -5.98 8.54 -8.68
CA SER A 144 -6.33 7.38 -9.53
C SER A 144 -6.50 7.77 -10.99
N ASN A 145 -7.10 8.92 -11.28
CA ASN A 145 -7.22 9.46 -12.63
C ASN A 145 -5.85 9.76 -13.24
N HIS A 146 -5.00 10.45 -12.49
CA HIS A 146 -3.62 10.74 -12.90
C HIS A 146 -2.83 9.46 -13.20
N ALA A 147 -2.83 8.52 -12.26
CA ALA A 147 -2.16 7.24 -12.42
C ALA A 147 -2.67 6.46 -13.64
N SER A 148 -3.97 6.49 -13.92
CA SER A 148 -4.55 5.82 -15.09
C SER A 148 -4.02 6.40 -16.40
N VAL A 149 -3.85 7.72 -16.47
CA VAL A 149 -3.29 8.40 -17.65
C VAL A 149 -1.80 8.08 -17.82
N GLU A 150 -1.01 8.21 -16.75
CA GLU A 150 0.43 8.02 -16.82
C GLU A 150 0.83 6.55 -17.04
N VAL A 151 0.13 5.61 -16.41
CA VAL A 151 0.38 4.18 -16.63
C VAL A 151 0.05 3.78 -18.06
N GLU A 152 -0.98 4.35 -18.68
CA GLU A 152 -1.31 4.01 -20.06
C GLU A 152 -0.23 4.50 -21.04
N LYS A 153 0.36 5.68 -20.79
CA LYS A 153 1.54 6.15 -21.54
C LYS A 153 2.73 5.20 -21.39
N LEU A 154 2.90 4.60 -20.20
CA LEU A 154 4.00 3.67 -19.88
C LEU A 154 3.73 2.22 -20.29
N ARG A 155 2.48 1.84 -20.60
CA ARG A 155 2.06 0.44 -20.81
C ARG A 155 2.93 -0.29 -21.83
N GLY A 156 3.25 0.35 -22.95
CA GLY A 156 4.13 -0.23 -23.98
C GLY A 156 5.53 -0.54 -23.43
N ARG A 157 6.13 0.40 -22.69
CA ARG A 157 7.47 0.20 -22.10
C ARG A 157 7.47 -0.79 -20.95
N PHE A 158 6.39 -0.85 -20.16
CA PHE A 158 6.21 -1.92 -19.17
C PHE A 158 6.16 -3.29 -19.83
N ALA A 159 5.45 -3.44 -20.96
CA ALA A 159 5.43 -4.69 -21.72
C ALA A 159 6.82 -5.05 -22.27
N GLU A 160 7.58 -4.08 -22.78
CA GLU A 160 8.96 -4.30 -23.25
C GLU A 160 9.90 -4.74 -22.12
N LEU A 161 9.86 -4.09 -20.96
CA LEU A 161 10.65 -4.49 -19.79
C LEU A 161 10.28 -5.90 -19.34
N HIS A 162 8.98 -6.17 -19.24
CA HIS A 162 8.46 -7.46 -18.82
C HIS A 162 8.92 -8.59 -19.76
N ALA A 163 8.84 -8.36 -21.08
CA ALA A 163 9.32 -9.30 -22.07
C ALA A 163 10.83 -9.52 -21.98
N ALA A 164 11.62 -8.46 -21.77
CA ALA A 164 13.07 -8.54 -21.64
C ALA A 164 13.51 -9.36 -20.41
N CYS A 165 12.75 -9.36 -19.32
CA CYS A 165 13.08 -10.08 -18.09
C CYS A 165 12.21 -11.31 -17.82
N ALA A 166 11.32 -11.68 -18.74
CA ALA A 166 10.31 -12.73 -18.58
C ALA A 166 9.49 -12.61 -17.27
N GLY A 167 9.20 -11.38 -16.85
CA GLY A 167 8.50 -11.10 -15.60
C GLY A 167 9.27 -11.42 -14.33
N SER A 168 10.59 -11.59 -14.37
CA SER A 168 11.45 -11.88 -13.22
C SER A 168 11.23 -10.87 -12.08
N ALA A 169 10.76 -11.36 -10.92
CA ALA A 169 10.53 -10.53 -9.75
C ALA A 169 11.82 -9.83 -9.28
N GLN A 170 12.98 -10.50 -9.42
CA GLN A 170 14.28 -9.92 -9.08
C GLN A 170 14.64 -8.73 -10.00
N SER A 171 14.38 -8.84 -11.29
CA SER A 171 14.69 -7.78 -12.26
C SER A 171 13.72 -6.60 -12.11
N LEU A 172 12.43 -6.89 -11.95
CA LEU A 172 11.41 -5.87 -11.70
C LEU A 172 11.62 -5.15 -10.36
N PHE A 173 12.12 -5.86 -9.34
CA PHE A 173 12.53 -5.25 -8.08
C PHE A 173 13.75 -4.34 -8.25
N GLY A 174 14.74 -4.73 -9.06
CA GLY A 174 15.87 -3.85 -9.40
C GLY A 174 15.41 -2.55 -10.05
N PHE A 175 14.45 -2.64 -10.98
CA PHE A 175 13.79 -1.46 -11.56
C PHE A 175 13.11 -0.60 -10.50
N PHE A 176 12.32 -1.21 -9.61
CA PHE A 176 11.66 -0.50 -8.51
C PHE A 176 12.64 0.22 -7.59
N ILE A 177 13.75 -0.41 -7.21
CA ILE A 177 14.77 0.20 -6.35
C ILE A 177 15.39 1.44 -7.01
N ASP A 178 15.63 1.41 -8.31
CA ASP A 178 16.19 2.56 -9.03
C ASP A 178 15.19 3.71 -9.22
N LEU A 179 13.89 3.44 -9.07
CA LEU A 179 12.89 4.50 -8.98
C LEU A 179 12.91 5.20 -7.62
N LEU A 180 13.40 4.58 -6.54
CA LEU A 180 13.43 5.17 -5.21
C LEU A 180 14.56 6.21 -5.06
N PRO A 181 14.39 7.19 -4.13
CA PRO A 181 15.50 8.05 -3.74
C PRO A 181 16.60 7.20 -3.10
N GLU A 182 17.85 7.60 -3.30
CA GLU A 182 19.02 6.78 -2.96
C GLU A 182 19.06 6.40 -1.47
N GLU A 183 18.67 7.33 -0.60
CA GLU A 183 18.59 7.16 0.85
C GLU A 183 17.60 6.08 1.32
N HIS A 184 16.65 5.69 0.47
CA HIS A 184 15.62 4.70 0.78
C HIS A 184 15.88 3.32 0.17
N ARG A 185 16.83 3.19 -0.78
CA ARG A 185 17.07 1.94 -1.51
C ARG A 185 17.44 0.77 -0.60
N GLY A 186 18.18 1.02 0.48
CA GLY A 186 18.60 0.00 1.43
C GLY A 186 17.51 -0.50 2.38
N GLN A 187 16.33 0.13 2.40
CA GLN A 187 15.25 -0.18 3.33
C GLN A 187 14.33 -1.31 2.83
N TYR A 188 14.45 -1.69 1.56
CA TYR A 188 13.56 -2.63 0.91
C TYR A 188 14.29 -3.89 0.49
N THR A 189 13.63 -5.02 0.70
CA THR A 189 14.05 -6.33 0.21
C THR A 189 13.04 -6.84 -0.81
N LEU A 190 13.45 -7.78 -1.66
CA LEU A 190 12.54 -8.41 -2.62
C LEU A 190 11.30 -9.03 -1.95
N PRO A 191 11.42 -9.80 -0.84
CA PRO A 191 10.25 -10.33 -0.12
C PRO A 191 9.28 -9.24 0.36
N MET A 192 9.82 -8.12 0.85
CA MET A 192 9.03 -6.97 1.29
C MET A 192 8.29 -6.32 0.13
N TRP A 193 8.97 -6.09 -1.00
CA TRP A 193 8.36 -5.53 -2.20
C TRP A 193 7.25 -6.43 -2.77
N ASN A 194 7.49 -7.75 -2.82
CA ASN A 194 6.51 -8.72 -3.25
C ASN A 194 5.21 -8.61 -2.43
N VAL A 195 5.30 -8.58 -1.11
CA VAL A 195 4.12 -8.52 -0.23
C VAL A 195 3.45 -7.15 -0.24
N MET A 196 4.22 -6.07 -0.12
CA MET A 196 3.66 -4.75 0.15
C MET A 196 3.29 -3.98 -1.12
N VAL A 197 4.04 -4.15 -2.20
CA VAL A 197 3.84 -3.40 -3.44
C VAL A 197 3.16 -4.28 -4.48
N MET A 198 3.69 -5.47 -4.71
CA MET A 198 3.12 -6.41 -5.68
C MET A 198 1.99 -7.27 -5.11
N LYS A 199 1.68 -7.18 -3.81
CA LYS A 199 0.58 -7.93 -3.16
C LYS A 199 0.60 -9.44 -3.48
N CYS A 200 1.79 -10.03 -3.57
CA CYS A 200 2.01 -11.43 -3.90
C CYS A 200 2.82 -12.16 -2.79
N PRO A 201 2.85 -13.51 -2.77
CA PRO A 201 3.66 -14.25 -1.80
C PRO A 201 5.13 -13.83 -1.82
N GLN A 202 5.81 -13.91 -0.67
CA GLN A 202 7.22 -13.49 -0.52
C GLN A 202 8.16 -14.20 -1.50
N GLN A 203 7.88 -15.47 -1.77
CA GLN A 203 8.64 -16.37 -2.63
C GLN A 203 8.31 -16.23 -4.13
N THR A 204 7.48 -15.27 -4.52
CA THR A 204 7.13 -15.03 -5.94
C THR A 204 8.39 -14.70 -6.74
N THR A 205 8.65 -15.50 -7.78
CA THR A 205 9.82 -15.33 -8.66
C THR A 205 9.47 -14.72 -10.02
N SER A 206 8.21 -14.80 -10.45
CA SER A 206 7.71 -14.22 -11.68
C SER A 206 6.36 -13.54 -11.46
N ILE A 207 6.18 -12.37 -12.05
CA ILE A 207 5.00 -11.52 -11.89
C ILE A 207 4.35 -11.34 -13.27
N PRO A 208 3.04 -11.63 -13.46
CA PRO A 208 2.36 -11.38 -14.72
C PRO A 208 2.33 -9.90 -15.12
N LEU A 209 2.39 -9.59 -16.41
CA LEU A 209 2.42 -8.20 -16.91
C LEU A 209 1.23 -7.36 -16.42
N GLU A 210 0.00 -7.85 -16.58
CA GLU A 210 -1.19 -7.09 -16.15
C GLU A 210 -1.23 -6.88 -14.62
N HIS A 211 -0.66 -7.82 -13.85
CA HIS A 211 -0.52 -7.67 -12.41
C HIS A 211 0.51 -6.58 -12.05
N PHE A 212 1.66 -6.58 -12.73
CA PHE A 212 2.68 -5.55 -12.58
C PHE A 212 2.13 -4.15 -12.94
N VAL A 213 1.48 -4.02 -14.10
CA VAL A 213 0.89 -2.74 -14.57
C VAL A 213 -0.20 -2.24 -13.61
N SER A 214 -1.08 -3.14 -13.15
CA SER A 214 -2.14 -2.76 -12.20
C SER A 214 -1.59 -2.32 -10.85
N CYS A 215 -0.55 -2.98 -10.33
CA CYS A 215 0.10 -2.55 -9.08
C CYS A 215 0.72 -1.17 -9.20
N PHE A 216 1.34 -0.83 -10.34
CA PHE A 216 1.84 0.53 -10.60
C PHE A 216 0.71 1.55 -10.64
N ARG A 217 -0.39 1.26 -11.35
CA ARG A 217 -1.56 2.14 -11.41
C ARG A 217 -2.18 2.38 -10.04
N ASP A 218 -2.27 1.34 -9.23
CA ASP A 218 -2.90 1.43 -7.90
C ASP A 218 -2.03 2.23 -6.90
N SER A 219 -0.75 2.44 -7.23
CA SER A 219 0.23 2.97 -6.30
C SER A 219 0.82 4.33 -6.68
N MET A 220 0.84 4.70 -7.96
CA MET A 220 1.31 6.01 -8.43
C MET A 220 0.61 7.18 -7.73
N ASP A 221 1.36 8.23 -7.42
CA ASP A 221 0.84 9.52 -6.99
C ASP A 221 0.80 10.56 -8.11
N THR A 222 0.29 11.75 -7.80
CA THR A 222 0.15 12.87 -8.75
C THR A 222 1.47 13.51 -9.18
N THR A 223 2.59 13.13 -8.56
CA THR A 223 3.94 13.63 -8.89
C THR A 223 4.69 12.70 -9.85
N ASP A 224 4.20 11.47 -10.02
CA ASP A 224 4.78 10.52 -10.96
C ASP A 224 4.37 10.82 -12.37
N THR A 225 5.31 10.77 -13.31
CA THR A 225 4.99 10.99 -14.72
C THR A 225 5.72 9.97 -15.57
N ALA A 226 5.18 9.70 -16.74
CA ALA A 226 5.85 8.88 -17.74
C ALA A 226 7.24 9.44 -18.06
N GLU A 227 7.40 10.76 -18.05
CA GLU A 227 8.67 11.45 -18.33
C GLU A 227 9.75 11.14 -17.30
N THR A 228 9.39 11.05 -16.01
CA THR A 228 10.36 10.74 -14.93
C THR A 228 10.69 9.25 -14.86
N ILE A 229 9.76 8.38 -15.24
CA ILE A 229 9.90 6.92 -15.13
C ILE A 229 10.55 6.29 -16.36
N SER A 230 10.25 6.79 -17.57
CA SER A 230 10.73 6.22 -18.84
C SER A 230 12.26 6.08 -18.92
N PRO A 231 13.08 7.05 -18.48
CA PRO A 231 14.54 6.91 -18.51
C PRO A 231 15.04 5.74 -17.64
N VAL A 232 14.36 5.43 -16.54
CA VAL A 232 14.71 4.29 -15.67
C VAL A 232 14.28 2.98 -16.34
N LEU A 233 13.08 2.96 -16.93
CA LEU A 233 12.61 1.81 -17.71
C LEU A 233 13.58 1.46 -18.84
N ASP A 234 14.00 2.44 -19.63
CA ASP A 234 14.85 2.23 -20.80
C ASP A 234 16.22 1.64 -20.42
N ARG A 235 16.79 2.10 -19.29
CA ARG A 235 18.01 1.50 -18.74
C ARG A 235 17.81 0.05 -18.34
N HIS A 236 16.70 -0.28 -17.68
CA HIS A 236 16.41 -1.64 -17.24
C HIS A 236 16.05 -2.57 -18.40
N ILE A 237 15.37 -2.08 -19.44
CA ILE A 237 15.12 -2.80 -20.70
C ILE A 237 16.46 -3.17 -21.36
N ALA A 238 17.36 -2.19 -21.51
CA ALA A 238 18.68 -2.43 -22.09
C ALA A 238 19.48 -3.43 -21.26
N LEU A 239 19.47 -3.29 -19.93
CA LEU A 239 20.16 -4.19 -19.00
C LEU A 239 19.61 -5.62 -19.06
N CYS A 240 18.29 -5.81 -19.15
CA CYS A 240 17.70 -7.15 -19.21
C CYS A 240 17.89 -7.86 -20.56
N ARG A 241 18.14 -7.10 -21.64
CA ARG A 241 18.49 -7.66 -22.96
C ARG A 241 19.91 -8.21 -23.02
N ASP A 242 20.77 -7.88 -22.06
CA ASP A 242 22.11 -8.44 -21.89
C ASP A 242 22.12 -9.45 -20.71
N PRO A 243 22.18 -10.77 -21.00
CA PRO A 243 22.13 -11.80 -19.96
C PRO A 243 23.27 -11.71 -18.93
N GLU A 244 24.48 -11.30 -19.34
CA GLU A 244 25.63 -11.19 -18.44
C GLU A 244 25.45 -9.99 -17.51
N ALA A 245 25.05 -8.83 -18.06
CA ALA A 245 24.79 -7.63 -17.28
C ALA A 245 23.60 -7.82 -16.32
N ALA A 246 22.52 -8.45 -16.77
CA ALA A 246 21.36 -8.77 -15.95
C ALA A 246 21.73 -9.67 -14.77
N SER A 247 22.52 -10.73 -15.02
CA SER A 247 23.01 -11.63 -13.98
C SER A 247 23.91 -10.91 -12.96
N ALA A 248 24.85 -10.09 -13.45
CA ALA A 248 25.73 -9.29 -12.59
C ALA A 248 24.97 -8.28 -11.73
N ALA A 249 23.96 -7.61 -12.28
CA ALA A 249 23.10 -6.67 -11.54
C ALA A 249 22.25 -7.39 -10.48
N ALA A 250 21.67 -8.53 -10.82
CA ALA A 250 20.90 -9.35 -9.88
C ALA A 250 21.77 -9.81 -8.69
N GLU A 251 23.01 -10.23 -8.96
CA GLU A 251 23.95 -10.64 -7.92
C GLU A 251 24.37 -9.48 -7.02
N ARG A 252 24.64 -8.29 -7.58
CA ARG A 252 24.90 -7.07 -6.79
C ARG A 252 23.73 -6.74 -5.87
N LEU A 253 22.51 -6.80 -6.39
CA LEU A 253 21.29 -6.51 -5.65
C LEU A 253 21.01 -7.55 -4.55
N ARG A 254 21.40 -8.81 -4.75
CA ARG A 254 21.34 -9.84 -3.70
C ARG A 254 22.36 -9.59 -2.61
N ARG A 255 23.60 -9.23 -2.95
CA ARG A 255 24.64 -8.92 -1.97
C ARG A 255 24.29 -7.72 -1.11
N SER A 256 23.69 -6.67 -1.70
CA SER A 256 23.25 -5.50 -0.94
C SER A 256 22.07 -5.78 0.00
N GLN A 257 21.34 -6.88 -0.22
CA GLN A 257 20.23 -7.31 0.64
C GLN A 257 20.66 -8.29 1.75
N GLN A 258 21.89 -8.79 1.73
CA GLN A 258 22.37 -9.64 2.82
C GLN A 258 22.71 -8.77 4.05
N PRO A 259 22.31 -9.17 5.25
CA PRO A 259 22.76 -8.50 6.46
C PRO A 259 24.30 -8.56 6.52
N PRO A 260 24.99 -7.53 7.05
CA PRO A 260 26.43 -7.57 7.20
C PRO A 260 26.78 -8.83 7.96
N GLN A 261 27.53 -9.73 7.31
CA GLN A 261 28.05 -10.89 8.01
C GLN A 261 28.90 -10.36 9.16
N VAL A 262 28.47 -10.64 10.39
CA VAL A 262 29.29 -10.42 11.58
C VAL A 262 30.57 -11.18 11.32
N SER A 263 31.63 -10.46 10.94
CA SER A 263 32.90 -11.09 10.60
C SER A 263 33.29 -11.98 11.77
N ASP A 264 33.67 -13.23 11.51
CA ASP A 264 34.16 -14.22 12.48
C ASP A 264 35.40 -13.77 13.28
N ARG A 265 35.81 -12.50 13.17
CA ARG A 265 36.89 -11.88 13.94
C ARG A 265 36.62 -11.79 15.45
N ALA A 266 35.38 -12.04 15.91
CA ALA A 266 35.07 -12.12 17.34
C ALA A 266 35.42 -13.46 18.00
N LYS A 267 35.69 -14.53 17.23
CA LYS A 267 36.09 -15.84 17.81
C LYS A 267 37.59 -15.98 18.05
N GLU A 268 38.43 -15.12 17.46
CA GLU A 268 39.89 -15.20 17.65
C GLU A 268 40.39 -14.47 18.92
N VAL A 269 39.60 -13.55 19.48
CA VAL A 269 40.00 -12.79 20.70
C VAL A 269 39.71 -13.58 21.98
N VAL A 270 38.77 -14.53 21.97
CA VAL A 270 38.50 -15.40 23.13
C VAL A 270 39.48 -16.59 23.19
N GLY A 271 40.06 -17.00 22.07
CA GLY A 271 41.02 -18.11 22.01
C GLY A 271 42.43 -17.79 22.54
N ARG A 272 42.86 -16.52 22.54
CA ARG A 272 44.22 -16.16 23.00
C ARG A 272 44.35 -15.87 24.50
N ARG A 273 43.24 -15.70 25.23
CA ARG A 273 43.28 -15.49 26.70
C ARG A 273 43.26 -16.79 27.53
N ALA A 274 43.04 -17.94 26.89
CA ALA A 274 43.04 -19.24 27.58
C ALA A 274 44.41 -19.95 27.55
N GLY A 275 45.44 -19.34 26.94
CA GLY A 275 46.78 -19.95 26.78
C GLY A 275 47.88 -19.38 27.68
N GLU A 276 47.59 -18.39 28.52
CA GLU A 276 48.57 -17.81 29.48
C GLU A 276 48.15 -18.09 30.93
N VAL A 277 47.86 -19.36 31.25
CA VAL A 277 48.02 -19.90 32.61
C VAL A 277 48.42 -21.37 32.49
N ALA A 278 49.72 -21.60 32.33
CA ALA A 278 50.36 -22.90 32.58
C ALA A 278 51.72 -22.63 33.22
#